data_AF-A0AAJ0E9K4-F1
#
_entry.id   AF-A0AAJ0E9K4-F1
#
_cell.length_a   1.000
_cell.length_b   1.000
_cell.length_c   1.000
_cell.angle_alpha   90.00
_cell.angle_beta   90.00
_cell.angle_gamma   90.00
#
_symmetry.space_group_name_H-M   'P 1'
#
loop_
_entity.id
_entity.type
_entity.pdbx_description
1 polymer ?
#
loop_
_entity_poly.entity_id
_entity_poly.type
_entity_poly.pdbx_seq_one_letter_code
_entity_poly.pdbx_strand_id
1 'polypeptide(L)'
;MAQLLPSSAELRGINMDTTKFPPPSTLPPNISLLQHNALKSFPEEMRGSFDMVHIRLIGSGMRKEDWKTLATNAFTLLLPGGYIHWEEAGDTSWKYVPPSHAFDEWSRIRLMWSIKVGRNPFMPAQLPLVLRDAGFTDVDEKVWNTFSVEGIMRESMRKIATEVSRPVMPSILESGGVDTLQTTRDMDRFESEMKRDIQDGALIGVSLTWFWGRHP
;
A
#
# COMPACT_ATOMS: atom_id res chain seq x y z
N MET A 1 -3.98 6.41 16.58
CA MET A 1 -5.34 5.91 16.29
C MET A 1 -5.99 5.28 17.53
N ALA A 2 -5.41 4.25 18.15
CA ALA A 2 -6.00 3.59 19.33
C ALA A 2 -6.38 4.55 20.47
N GLN A 3 -5.53 5.52 20.80
CA GLN A 3 -5.78 6.53 21.84
C GLN A 3 -6.87 7.56 21.46
N LEU A 4 -7.24 7.64 20.18
CA LEU A 4 -8.29 8.53 19.67
C LEU A 4 -9.65 7.83 19.59
N LEU A 5 -9.69 6.51 19.84
CA LEU A 5 -10.91 5.72 19.83
C LEU A 5 -11.48 5.59 21.25
N PRO A 6 -12.79 5.30 21.40
CA PRO A 6 -13.36 4.93 22.68
C PRO A 6 -12.60 3.76 23.32
N SER A 7 -12.56 3.73 24.65
CA SER A 7 -11.88 2.64 25.39
C SER A 7 -12.49 1.26 25.15
N SER A 8 -13.72 1.19 24.65
CA SER A 8 -14.41 -0.03 24.24
C SER A 8 -14.02 -0.53 22.85
N ALA A 9 -13.25 0.24 22.07
CA ALA A 9 -12.84 -0.17 20.73
C ALA A 9 -11.69 -1.17 20.80
N GLU A 10 -11.85 -2.33 20.17
CA GLU A 10 -10.81 -3.35 20.06
C GLU A 10 -10.16 -3.31 18.67
N LEU A 11 -8.82 -3.40 18.64
CA LEU A 11 -8.05 -3.37 17.41
C LEU A 11 -7.20 -4.65 17.30
N ARG A 12 -7.34 -5.35 16.17
CA ARG A 12 -6.53 -6.52 15.83
C ARG A 12 -5.64 -6.21 14.63
N GLY A 13 -4.33 -6.09 14.86
CA GLY A 13 -3.35 -5.96 13.79
C GLY A 13 -2.92 -7.32 13.27
N ILE A 14 -2.78 -7.46 11.95
CA ILE A 14 -2.43 -8.73 11.30
C ILE A 14 -1.24 -8.49 10.36
N ASN A 15 -0.21 -9.32 10.47
CA ASN A 15 0.89 -9.36 9.51
C ASN A 15 1.48 -10.77 9.49
N MET A 16 1.94 -11.25 8.33
CA MET A 16 2.63 -12.54 8.26
C MET A 16 4.04 -12.48 8.82
N ASP A 17 4.64 -11.29 8.84
CA ASP A 17 6.00 -11.02 9.33
C ASP A 17 5.96 -10.34 10.71
N THR A 18 6.28 -11.12 11.74
CA THR A 18 6.30 -10.66 13.14
C THR A 18 7.42 -9.67 13.43
N THR A 19 8.45 -9.57 12.56
CA THR A 19 9.51 -8.57 12.72
C THR A 19 9.01 -7.14 12.50
N LYS A 20 7.82 -6.99 11.90
CA LYS A 20 7.13 -5.70 11.72
C LYS A 20 6.29 -5.30 12.93
N PHE A 21 6.13 -6.17 13.92
CA PHE A 21 5.37 -5.84 15.12
C PHE A 21 6.17 -4.93 16.06
N PRO A 22 5.55 -3.89 16.63
CA PRO A 22 6.17 -3.15 17.71
C PRO A 22 6.35 -4.03 18.95
N PRO A 23 7.26 -3.67 19.88
CA PRO A 23 7.42 -4.41 21.12
C PRO A 23 6.10 -4.46 21.90
N PRO A 24 5.71 -5.62 22.47
CA PRO A 24 4.43 -5.75 23.17
C PRO A 24 4.22 -4.74 24.30
N SER A 25 5.30 -4.34 24.99
CA SER A 25 5.28 -3.34 26.06
C SER A 25 4.88 -1.93 25.59
N THR A 26 4.92 -1.67 24.28
CA THR A 26 4.55 -0.38 23.68
C THR A 26 3.11 -0.37 23.16
N LEU A 27 2.42 -1.52 23.19
CA LEU A 27 1.07 -1.63 22.68
C LEU A 27 0.05 -1.04 23.67
N PRO A 28 -0.88 -0.20 23.19
CA PRO A 28 -2.08 0.14 23.94
C PRO A 28 -2.86 -1.11 24.35
N PRO A 29 -3.57 -1.09 25.49
CA PRO A 29 -4.27 -2.25 26.03
C PRO A 29 -5.38 -2.79 25.11
N ASN A 30 -5.88 -1.96 24.20
CA ASN A 30 -6.92 -2.31 23.24
C ASN A 30 -6.39 -2.75 21.87
N ILE A 31 -5.08 -2.95 21.72
CA ILE A 31 -4.47 -3.52 20.52
C ILE A 31 -3.93 -4.92 20.82
N SER A 32 -4.24 -5.85 19.93
CA SER A 32 -3.61 -7.16 19.86
C SER A 32 -3.08 -7.42 18.45
N LEU A 33 -2.01 -8.21 18.35
CA LEU A 33 -1.36 -8.52 17.07
C LEU A 33 -1.41 -10.03 16.81
N LEU A 34 -1.61 -10.40 15.55
CA LEU A 34 -1.72 -11.79 15.10
C LEU A 34 -0.80 -12.03 13.90
N GLN A 35 0.04 -13.06 14.01
CA GLN A 35 0.76 -13.56 12.85
C GLN A 35 -0.18 -14.38 11.96
N HIS A 36 -0.51 -13.89 10.77
CA HIS A 36 -1.33 -14.64 9.82
C HIS A 36 -1.07 -14.20 8.38
N ASN A 37 -1.21 -15.13 7.44
CA ASN A 37 -1.21 -14.81 6.02
C ASN A 37 -2.64 -14.49 5.57
N ALA A 38 -2.92 -13.22 5.26
CA ALA A 38 -4.26 -12.76 4.87
C ALA A 38 -4.80 -13.38 3.57
N LEU A 39 -3.96 -14.08 2.79
CA LEU A 39 -4.36 -14.87 1.62
C LEU A 39 -4.85 -16.28 1.99
N LYS A 40 -4.81 -16.66 3.28
CA LYS A 40 -5.38 -17.89 3.82
C LYS A 40 -6.64 -17.56 4.62
N SER A 41 -7.57 -18.51 4.66
CA SER A 41 -8.77 -18.40 5.49
C SER A 41 -8.39 -18.05 6.93
N PHE A 42 -9.08 -17.06 7.49
CA PHE A 42 -8.87 -16.65 8.87
C PHE A 42 -9.40 -17.71 9.85
N PRO A 43 -8.86 -17.74 11.08
CA PRO A 43 -9.39 -18.56 12.17
C PRO A 43 -10.91 -18.38 12.33
N GLU A 44 -11.61 -19.43 12.74
CA GLU A 44 -13.08 -19.45 12.79
C GLU A 44 -13.62 -18.38 13.75
N GLU A 45 -12.94 -18.17 14.87
CA GLU A 45 -13.25 -17.19 15.90
C GLU A 45 -13.17 -15.72 15.42
N MET A 46 -12.52 -15.47 14.29
CA MET A 46 -12.39 -14.14 13.68
C MET A 46 -13.42 -13.87 12.59
N ARG A 47 -14.16 -14.89 12.14
CA ARG A 47 -15.10 -14.73 11.03
C ARG A 47 -16.39 -14.11 11.56
N GLY A 48 -16.86 -13.08 10.88
CA GLY A 48 -18.05 -12.33 11.29
C GLY A 48 -17.92 -11.69 12.67
N SER A 49 -16.73 -11.22 13.05
CA SER A 49 -16.47 -10.66 14.38
C SER A 49 -16.04 -9.19 14.36
N PHE A 50 -15.93 -8.58 13.18
CA PHE A 50 -15.43 -7.22 13.03
C PHE A 50 -16.48 -6.28 12.44
N ASP A 51 -16.63 -5.10 13.04
CA ASP A 51 -17.41 -4.00 12.45
C ASP A 51 -16.71 -3.38 11.24
N MET A 52 -15.37 -3.43 11.24
CA MET A 52 -14.54 -2.81 10.21
C MET A 52 -13.25 -3.60 9.94
N VAL A 53 -12.91 -3.74 8.65
CA VAL A 53 -11.61 -4.25 8.19
C VAL A 53 -10.89 -3.13 7.46
N HIS A 54 -9.69 -2.80 7.92
CA HIS A 54 -8.85 -1.79 7.29
C HIS A 54 -7.61 -2.44 6.66
N ILE A 55 -7.39 -2.19 5.36
CA ILE A 55 -6.24 -2.67 4.59
C ILE A 55 -5.50 -1.46 4.04
N ARG A 56 -4.18 -1.43 4.17
CA ARG A 56 -3.38 -0.28 3.74
C ARG A 56 -2.07 -0.70 3.09
N LEU A 57 -1.81 -0.18 1.89
CA LEU A 57 -0.53 -0.23 1.16
C LEU A 57 0.07 -1.64 1.05
N ILE A 58 -0.78 -2.63 0.79
CA ILE A 58 -0.38 -4.05 0.72
C ILE A 58 0.07 -4.46 -0.69
N GLY A 59 -0.31 -3.70 -1.72
CA GLY A 59 -0.20 -4.07 -3.13
C GLY A 59 1.21 -4.38 -3.63
N SER A 60 2.27 -3.89 -2.96
CA SER A 60 3.64 -4.24 -3.31
C SER A 60 3.97 -5.72 -3.10
N GLY A 61 3.25 -6.40 -2.19
CA GLY A 61 3.41 -7.82 -1.90
C GLY A 61 2.42 -8.74 -2.62
N MET A 62 1.55 -8.22 -3.48
CA MET A 62 0.42 -8.98 -4.03
C MET A 62 0.53 -9.24 -5.52
N ARG A 63 0.38 -10.52 -5.90
CA ARG A 63 0.23 -10.96 -7.29
C ARG A 63 -1.17 -10.64 -7.79
N LYS A 64 -1.38 -10.81 -9.11
CA LYS A 64 -2.65 -10.51 -9.77
C LYS A 64 -3.88 -11.15 -9.10
N GLU A 65 -3.82 -12.42 -8.73
CA GLU A 65 -4.96 -13.15 -8.15
C GLU A 65 -5.13 -12.94 -6.63
N ASP A 66 -4.10 -12.39 -5.96
CA ASP A 66 -4.10 -12.21 -4.51
C ASP A 66 -5.12 -11.15 -4.07
N TRP A 67 -5.38 -10.13 -4.90
CA TRP A 67 -6.37 -9.08 -4.62
C TRP A 67 -7.77 -9.63 -4.37
N LYS A 68 -8.21 -10.55 -5.24
CA LYS A 68 -9.51 -11.22 -5.11
C LYS A 68 -9.56 -12.09 -3.87
N THR A 69 -8.51 -12.90 -3.66
CA THR A 69 -8.39 -13.77 -2.49
C THR A 69 -8.44 -12.97 -1.19
N LEU A 70 -7.70 -11.86 -1.11
CA LEU A 70 -7.69 -10.99 0.05
C LEU A 70 -9.04 -10.33 0.29
N ALA A 71 -9.71 -9.82 -0.76
CA ALA A 71 -11.03 -9.24 -0.64
C ALA A 71 -12.06 -10.26 -0.13
N THR A 72 -12.06 -11.50 -0.65
CA THR A 72 -12.93 -12.57 -0.17
C THR A 72 -12.64 -12.91 1.29
N ASN A 73 -11.37 -13.06 1.68
CA ASN A 73 -11.03 -13.37 3.08
C ASN A 73 -11.41 -12.21 4.02
N ALA A 74 -11.19 -10.96 3.61
CA ALA A 74 -11.59 -9.77 4.35
C ALA A 74 -13.12 -9.69 4.52
N PHE A 75 -13.88 -10.05 3.50
CA PHE A 75 -15.34 -10.15 3.58
C PHE A 75 -15.78 -11.11 4.70
N THR A 76 -15.14 -12.27 4.83
CA THR A 76 -15.49 -13.25 5.89
C THR A 76 -15.25 -12.77 7.32
N LEU A 77 -14.42 -11.74 7.53
CA LEU A 77 -14.16 -11.18 8.86
C LEU A 77 -15.29 -10.28 9.34
N LEU A 78 -16.06 -9.70 8.42
CA LEU A 78 -17.02 -8.65 8.73
C LEU A 78 -18.36 -9.21 9.21
N LEU A 79 -18.93 -8.56 10.22
CA LEU A 79 -20.34 -8.71 10.57
C LEU A 79 -21.23 -8.22 9.41
N PRO A 80 -22.47 -8.72 9.28
CA PRO A 80 -23.47 -8.07 8.45
C PRO A 80 -23.61 -6.59 8.82
N GLY A 81 -23.56 -5.72 7.81
CA GLY A 81 -23.53 -4.26 7.99
C GLY A 81 -22.15 -3.66 8.25
N GLY A 82 -21.10 -4.46 8.43
CA GLY A 82 -19.72 -4.00 8.62
C GLY A 82 -19.07 -3.46 7.34
N TYR A 83 -17.93 -2.78 7.48
CA TYR A 83 -17.28 -2.07 6.37
C TYR A 83 -15.84 -2.51 6.12
N ILE A 84 -15.48 -2.60 4.84
CA ILE A 84 -14.08 -2.57 4.44
C ILE A 84 -13.66 -1.13 4.13
N HIS A 85 -12.48 -0.73 4.59
CA HIS A 85 -11.78 0.44 4.11
C HIS A 85 -10.41 0.00 3.60
N TRP A 86 -10.11 0.30 2.34
CA TRP A 86 -8.85 -0.05 1.71
C TRP A 86 -8.16 1.22 1.19
N GLU A 87 -6.95 1.50 1.66
CA GLU A 87 -6.10 2.57 1.14
C GLU A 87 -4.96 1.99 0.30
N GLU A 88 -4.82 2.45 -0.94
CA GLU A 88 -3.78 1.93 -1.84
C GLU A 88 -3.23 2.97 -2.81
N ALA A 89 -1.97 2.77 -3.21
CA ALA A 89 -1.27 3.51 -4.25
C ALA A 89 -0.90 2.59 -5.43
N GLY A 90 -1.10 3.07 -6.66
CA GLY A 90 -0.64 2.38 -7.86
C GLY A 90 0.84 2.62 -8.14
N ASP A 91 1.47 1.75 -8.94
CA ASP A 91 2.88 1.92 -9.33
C ASP A 91 3.14 3.24 -10.10
N THR A 92 2.11 3.83 -10.71
CA THR A 92 2.17 5.10 -11.48
C THR A 92 1.49 6.28 -10.79
N SER A 93 1.17 6.15 -9.50
CA SER A 93 0.44 7.18 -8.75
C SER A 93 1.31 8.34 -8.26
N TRP A 94 2.64 8.19 -8.34
CA TRP A 94 3.62 9.24 -8.08
C TRP A 94 3.62 10.26 -9.22
N LYS A 95 3.78 11.55 -8.91
CA LYS A 95 4.02 12.60 -9.93
C LYS A 95 5.27 13.42 -9.57
N TYR A 96 5.69 14.27 -10.50
CA TYR A 96 6.87 15.10 -10.37
C TYR A 96 6.62 16.40 -11.14
N VAL A 97 6.85 17.54 -10.50
CA VAL A 97 6.69 18.85 -11.14
C VAL A 97 7.91 19.74 -10.86
N PRO A 98 8.62 20.21 -11.91
CA PRO A 98 8.45 19.86 -13.32
C PRO A 98 8.71 18.36 -13.59
N PRO A 99 8.34 17.84 -14.79
CA PRO A 99 8.66 16.46 -15.16
C PRO A 99 10.15 16.18 -15.00
N SER A 100 10.46 15.02 -14.43
CA SER A 100 11.84 14.58 -14.17
C SER A 100 12.10 13.31 -14.96
N HIS A 101 13.20 13.32 -15.73
CA HIS A 101 13.64 12.14 -16.46
C HIS A 101 13.90 10.96 -15.52
N ALA A 102 14.61 11.19 -14.41
CA ALA A 102 14.97 10.14 -13.45
C ALA A 102 13.74 9.50 -12.81
N PHE A 103 12.73 10.31 -12.46
CA PHE A 103 11.52 9.81 -11.84
C PHE A 103 10.53 9.17 -12.82
N ASP A 104 10.46 9.65 -14.07
CA ASP A 104 9.68 9.01 -15.13
C ASP A 104 10.29 7.65 -15.48
N GLU A 105 11.62 7.59 -15.59
CA GLU A 105 12.38 6.36 -15.79
C GLU A 105 12.17 5.38 -14.63
N TRP A 106 12.23 5.84 -13.37
CA TRP A 106 11.94 5.05 -12.18
C TRP A 106 10.51 4.50 -12.16
N SER A 107 9.51 5.34 -12.49
CA SER A 107 8.10 4.93 -12.54
C SER A 107 7.86 3.85 -13.60
N ARG A 108 8.54 3.95 -14.75
CA ARG A 108 8.50 2.93 -15.80
C ARG A 108 9.16 1.62 -15.37
N ILE A 109 10.33 1.67 -14.74
CA ILE A 109 11.01 0.49 -14.17
C ILE A 109 10.10 -0.20 -13.15
N ARG A 110 9.49 0.56 -12.25
CA ARG A 110 8.54 0.05 -11.24
C ARG A 110 7.37 -0.68 -11.88
N LEU A 111 6.76 -0.10 -12.91
CA LEU A 111 5.67 -0.72 -13.67
C LEU A 111 6.12 -2.01 -14.37
N MET A 112 7.24 -1.98 -15.07
CA MET A 112 7.78 -3.14 -15.78
C MET A 112 8.16 -4.28 -14.83
N TRP A 113 8.76 -3.94 -13.69
CA TRP A 113 9.07 -4.91 -12.64
C TRP A 113 7.80 -5.51 -12.04
N SER A 114 6.77 -4.69 -11.78
CA SER A 114 5.44 -5.14 -11.34
C SER A 114 4.90 -6.24 -12.23
N ILE A 115 4.93 -6.02 -13.54
CA ILE A 115 4.49 -7.00 -14.54
C ILE A 115 5.38 -8.25 -14.50
N LYS A 116 6.71 -8.08 -14.46
CA LYS A 116 7.70 -9.18 -14.43
C LYS A 116 7.48 -10.11 -13.24
N VAL A 117 7.16 -9.58 -12.05
CA VAL A 117 6.94 -10.37 -10.83
C VAL A 117 5.48 -10.83 -10.65
N GLY A 118 4.64 -10.67 -11.67
CA GLY A 118 3.26 -11.17 -11.68
C GLY A 118 2.25 -10.33 -10.89
N ARG A 119 2.58 -9.07 -10.58
CA ARG A 119 1.63 -8.10 -10.02
C ARG A 119 0.73 -7.56 -11.13
N ASN A 120 -0.42 -7.00 -10.74
CA ASN A 120 -1.37 -6.42 -11.67
C ASN A 120 -1.13 -4.91 -11.83
N PRO A 121 -0.70 -4.43 -13.02
CA PRO A 121 -0.39 -3.01 -13.24
C PRO A 121 -1.62 -2.10 -13.19
N PHE A 122 -2.83 -2.66 -13.25
CA PHE A 122 -4.09 -1.91 -13.19
C PHE A 122 -4.60 -1.70 -11.76
N MET A 123 -3.91 -2.24 -10.74
CA MET A 123 -4.27 -2.00 -9.35
C MET A 123 -3.71 -0.66 -8.85
N PRO A 124 -4.47 0.08 -8.02
CA PRO A 124 -5.75 -0.29 -7.42
C PRO A 124 -7.01 0.11 -8.21
N ALA A 125 -6.92 0.59 -9.46
CA ALA A 125 -8.09 1.07 -10.20
C ALA A 125 -9.19 0.01 -10.43
N GLN A 126 -8.84 -1.28 -10.41
CA GLN A 126 -9.82 -2.37 -10.51
C GLN A 126 -10.38 -2.82 -9.15
N LEU A 127 -9.94 -2.24 -8.04
CA LEU A 127 -10.36 -2.65 -6.70
C LEU A 127 -11.88 -2.54 -6.46
N PRO A 128 -12.63 -1.55 -7.00
CA PRO A 128 -14.09 -1.53 -6.87
C PRO A 128 -14.76 -2.77 -7.47
N LEU A 129 -14.24 -3.30 -8.58
CA LEU A 129 -14.75 -4.54 -9.17
C LEU A 129 -14.40 -5.74 -8.28
N VAL A 130 -13.16 -5.81 -7.78
CA VAL A 130 -12.72 -6.86 -6.87
C VAL A 130 -13.57 -6.91 -5.59
N LEU A 131 -13.93 -5.76 -5.04
CA LEU A 131 -14.80 -5.67 -3.86
C LEU A 131 -16.23 -6.14 -4.19
N ARG A 132 -16.81 -5.70 -5.31
CA ARG A 132 -18.15 -6.16 -5.73
C ARG A 132 -18.19 -7.66 -5.98
N ASP A 133 -17.17 -8.20 -6.65
CA ASP A 133 -17.04 -9.65 -6.91
C ASP A 133 -16.92 -10.46 -5.60
N ALA A 134 -16.34 -9.87 -4.55
CA ALA A 134 -16.25 -10.49 -3.23
C ALA A 134 -17.56 -10.43 -2.41
N GLY A 135 -18.58 -9.70 -2.89
CA GLY A 135 -19.88 -9.58 -2.25
C GLY A 135 -20.14 -8.26 -1.54
N PHE A 136 -19.19 -7.30 -1.58
CA PHE A 136 -19.40 -5.98 -1.01
C PHE A 136 -20.44 -5.18 -1.80
N THR A 137 -21.28 -4.45 -1.07
CA THR A 137 -22.26 -3.48 -1.58
C THR A 137 -21.83 -2.05 -1.25
N ASP A 138 -22.54 -1.04 -1.73
CA ASP A 138 -22.24 0.38 -1.48
C ASP A 138 -20.76 0.75 -1.75
N VAL A 139 -20.18 0.15 -2.80
CA VAL A 139 -18.75 0.32 -3.13
C VAL A 139 -18.51 1.67 -3.79
N ASP A 140 -17.68 2.48 -3.14
CA ASP A 140 -17.30 3.83 -3.58
C ASP A 140 -15.80 4.09 -3.33
N GLU A 141 -15.26 5.11 -4.00
CA GLU A 141 -13.84 5.44 -3.97
C GLU A 141 -13.58 6.95 -3.88
N LYS A 142 -12.47 7.31 -3.26
CA LYS A 142 -12.01 8.69 -3.20
C LYS A 142 -10.50 8.77 -3.41
N VAL A 143 -10.11 9.59 -4.39
CA VAL A 143 -8.71 9.90 -4.65
C VAL A 143 -8.26 11.07 -3.77
N TRP A 144 -7.18 10.83 -3.04
CA TRP A 144 -6.44 11.82 -2.29
C TRP A 144 -5.09 12.04 -2.95
N ASN A 145 -4.68 13.29 -3.10
CA ASN A 145 -3.36 13.62 -3.62
C ASN A 145 -2.57 14.36 -2.56
N THR A 146 -1.28 14.05 -2.45
CA THR A 146 -0.37 14.79 -1.56
C THR A 146 0.28 15.99 -2.27
N PHE A 147 0.08 16.14 -3.59
CA PHE A 147 0.62 17.25 -4.38
C PHE A 147 0.10 18.61 -3.97
N SER A 148 -1.21 18.70 -3.73
CA SER A 148 -1.86 19.97 -3.41
C SER A 148 -1.71 20.39 -1.95
N VAL A 149 -0.97 19.62 -1.13
CA VAL A 149 -0.84 19.86 0.30
C VAL A 149 0.50 20.56 0.61
N GLU A 150 0.42 21.70 1.28
CA GLU A 150 1.60 22.47 1.69
C GLU A 150 2.14 22.07 3.08
N GLY A 151 3.28 22.65 3.47
CA GLY A 151 3.85 22.47 4.81
C GLY A 151 4.43 21.06 5.05
N ILE A 152 4.13 20.49 6.23
CA ILE A 152 4.73 19.24 6.74
C ILE A 152 4.55 18.06 5.77
N MET A 153 3.45 18.03 5.02
CA MET A 153 3.21 16.96 4.05
C MET A 153 4.20 17.02 2.88
N ARG A 154 4.56 18.22 2.41
CA ARG A 154 5.54 18.40 1.33
C ARG A 154 6.93 17.92 1.74
N GLU A 155 7.37 18.29 2.95
CA GLU A 155 8.64 17.80 3.54
C GLU A 155 8.63 16.27 3.64
N SER A 156 7.53 15.70 4.13
CA SER A 156 7.34 14.27 4.26
C SER A 156 7.41 13.56 2.92
N MET A 157 6.77 14.10 1.87
CA MET A 157 6.81 13.50 0.54
C MET A 157 8.21 13.49 -0.08
N ARG A 158 9.01 14.54 0.12
CA ARG A 158 10.42 14.57 -0.32
C ARG A 158 11.23 13.46 0.34
N LYS A 159 11.05 13.27 1.65
CA LYS A 159 11.69 12.19 2.40
C LYS A 159 11.26 10.82 1.89
N ILE A 160 9.94 10.58 1.82
CA ILE A 160 9.38 9.28 1.38
C ILE A 160 9.83 8.93 -0.04
N ALA A 161 9.88 9.89 -0.97
CA ALA A 161 10.29 9.64 -2.35
C ALA A 161 11.70 9.05 -2.46
N THR A 162 12.63 9.46 -1.58
CA THR A 162 14.00 8.92 -1.54
C THR A 162 14.10 7.63 -0.73
N GLU A 163 13.44 7.58 0.43
CA GLU A 163 13.53 6.45 1.36
C GLU A 163 12.77 5.21 0.88
N VAL A 164 11.67 5.35 0.15
CA VAL A 164 10.88 4.23 -0.37
C VAL A 164 11.50 3.65 -1.65
N SER A 165 12.15 4.49 -2.47
CA SER A 165 12.68 4.04 -3.76
C SER A 165 13.90 3.14 -3.59
N ARG A 166 14.81 3.49 -2.67
CA ARG A 166 16.07 2.75 -2.47
C ARG A 166 15.87 1.28 -2.07
N PRO A 167 15.02 0.91 -1.10
CA PRO A 167 14.84 -0.49 -0.69
C PRO A 167 14.21 -1.38 -1.77
N VAL A 168 13.53 -0.80 -2.76
CA VAL A 168 12.88 -1.57 -3.83
C VAL A 168 13.89 -1.99 -4.90
N MET A 169 14.89 -1.15 -5.17
CA MET A 169 15.88 -1.40 -6.22
C MET A 169 16.66 -2.72 -6.07
N PRO A 170 17.13 -3.12 -4.86
CA PRO A 170 17.74 -4.44 -4.66
C PRO A 170 16.84 -5.60 -5.10
N SER A 171 15.55 -5.57 -4.76
CA SER A 171 14.60 -6.60 -5.17
C SER A 171 14.43 -6.68 -6.69
N ILE A 172 14.58 -5.54 -7.39
CA ILE A 172 14.60 -5.52 -8.86
C ILE A 172 15.85 -6.22 -9.39
N LEU A 173 17.02 -5.92 -8.83
CA LEU A 173 18.28 -6.56 -9.22
C LEU A 173 18.30 -8.06 -8.92
N GLU A 174 17.84 -8.47 -7.74
CA GLU A 174 17.70 -9.88 -7.33
C GLU A 174 16.75 -10.65 -8.27
N SER A 175 15.75 -9.97 -8.83
CA SER A 175 14.87 -10.53 -9.86
C SER A 175 15.49 -10.54 -11.27
N GLY A 176 16.78 -10.23 -11.41
CA GLY A 176 17.52 -10.22 -12.68
C GLY A 176 17.40 -8.91 -13.46
N GLY A 177 17.20 -7.78 -12.78
CA GLY A 177 17.17 -6.45 -13.38
C GLY A 177 15.92 -6.18 -14.25
N VAL A 178 15.65 -4.91 -14.50
CA VAL A 178 14.57 -4.46 -15.38
C VAL A 178 15.04 -3.23 -16.13
N ASP A 179 14.99 -3.31 -17.45
CA ASP A 179 15.23 -2.17 -18.32
C ASP A 179 16.59 -1.48 -18.04
N THR A 180 16.65 -0.21 -17.66
CA THR A 180 17.90 0.52 -17.37
C THR A 180 18.42 0.32 -15.95
N LEU A 181 17.74 -0.48 -15.11
CA LEU A 181 18.22 -0.88 -13.79
C LEU A 181 18.69 -2.34 -13.83
N GLN A 182 19.99 -2.53 -14.07
CA GLN A 182 20.61 -3.86 -14.24
C GLN A 182 21.71 -4.14 -13.21
N THR A 183 22.30 -3.09 -12.64
CA THR A 183 23.46 -3.17 -11.76
C THR A 183 23.29 -2.26 -10.55
N THR A 184 24.13 -2.45 -9.53
CA THR A 184 24.20 -1.55 -8.38
C THR A 184 24.64 -0.13 -8.78
N ARG A 185 25.46 0.00 -9.83
CA ARG A 185 25.83 1.30 -10.39
C ARG A 185 24.63 2.07 -10.93
N ASP A 186 23.66 1.36 -11.52
CA ASP A 186 22.43 1.99 -12.00
C ASP A 186 21.58 2.47 -10.82
N MET A 187 21.56 1.73 -9.70
CA MET A 187 20.89 2.18 -8.47
C MET A 187 21.48 3.50 -7.96
N ASP A 188 22.81 3.59 -7.89
CA ASP A 188 23.50 4.79 -7.41
C ASP A 188 23.27 5.99 -8.34
N ARG A 189 23.19 5.76 -9.66
CA ARG A 189 22.77 6.77 -10.64
C ARG A 189 21.36 7.28 -10.33
N PHE A 190 20.39 6.37 -10.23
CA PHE A 190 19.00 6.72 -9.97
C PHE A 190 18.83 7.50 -8.67
N GLU A 191 19.48 7.05 -7.60
CA GLU A 191 19.42 7.73 -6.33
C GLU A 191 20.02 9.14 -6.41
N SER A 192 21.16 9.28 -7.10
CA SER A 192 21.82 10.58 -7.26
C SER A 192 20.99 11.56 -8.08
N GLU A 193 20.41 11.11 -9.19
CA GLU A 193 19.56 11.93 -10.06
C GLU A 193 18.25 12.34 -9.36
N MET A 194 17.54 11.38 -8.74
CA MET A 194 16.31 11.70 -7.99
C MET A 194 16.55 12.64 -6.81
N LYS A 195 17.66 12.48 -6.07
CA LYS A 195 18.03 13.40 -4.99
C LYS A 195 18.35 14.80 -5.51
N ARG A 196 19.02 14.90 -6.66
CA ARG A 196 19.32 16.18 -7.30
C ARG A 196 18.04 16.92 -7.68
N ASP A 197 17.10 16.25 -8.33
CA ASP A 197 15.83 16.86 -8.74
C ASP A 197 15.02 17.36 -7.52
N ILE A 198 15.06 16.63 -6.40
CA ILE A 198 14.46 17.07 -5.14
C ILE A 198 15.13 18.33 -4.60
N GLN A 199 16.46 18.38 -4.62
CA GLN A 199 17.26 19.52 -4.15
C GLN A 199 17.02 20.76 -5.02
N ASP A 200 16.83 20.57 -6.33
CA ASP A 200 16.52 21.63 -7.30
C ASP A 200 15.08 22.14 -7.18
N GLY A 201 14.30 21.59 -6.24
CA GLY A 201 13.01 22.13 -5.84
C GLY A 201 11.81 21.40 -6.45
N ALA A 202 12.00 20.24 -7.08
CA ALA A 202 10.89 19.46 -7.63
C ALA A 202 9.82 19.18 -6.56
N LEU A 203 8.57 19.35 -6.96
CA LEU A 203 7.42 18.94 -6.18
C LEU A 203 7.16 17.46 -6.42
N ILE A 204 6.97 16.73 -5.33
CA ILE A 204 6.71 15.29 -5.32
C ILE A 204 5.50 15.02 -4.45
N GLY A 205 4.77 14.01 -4.85
CA GLY A 205 3.51 13.61 -4.26
C GLY A 205 3.07 12.28 -4.84
N VAL A 206 2.02 11.75 -4.25
CA VAL A 206 1.43 10.47 -4.58
C VAL A 206 -0.09 10.63 -4.57
N SER A 207 -0.76 9.96 -5.49
CA SER A 207 -2.20 9.75 -5.41
C SER A 207 -2.46 8.46 -4.63
N LEU A 208 -3.18 8.58 -3.54
CA LEU A 208 -3.71 7.49 -2.72
C LEU A 208 -5.20 7.38 -3.00
N THR A 209 -5.68 6.17 -3.23
CA THR A 209 -7.12 5.95 -3.40
C THR A 209 -7.64 5.22 -2.18
N TRP A 210 -8.69 5.77 -1.58
CA TRP A 210 -9.45 5.15 -0.53
C TRP A 210 -10.67 4.48 -1.16
N PHE A 211 -10.93 3.25 -0.76
CA PHE A 211 -12.06 2.47 -1.22
C PHE A 211 -12.85 2.01 0.00
N TRP A 212 -14.17 2.05 -0.11
CA TRP A 212 -15.07 1.51 0.91
C TRP A 212 -16.05 0.55 0.28
N GLY A 213 -16.53 -0.39 1.08
CA GLY A 213 -17.60 -1.31 0.72
C GLY A 213 -18.26 -1.85 1.97
N ARG A 214 -19.54 -2.20 1.88
CA ARG A 214 -20.36 -2.68 2.99
C ARG A 214 -20.65 -4.16 2.82
N HIS A 215 -20.47 -4.94 3.89
CA HIS A 215 -21.01 -6.29 3.97
C HIS A 215 -22.54 -6.18 4.13
N PRO A 216 -23.35 -6.71 3.19
CA PRO A 216 -24.80 -6.61 3.28
C PRO A 216 -25.38 -7.39 4.48
#